data_AF-A0A517N607-F1
#
_entry.id   AF-A0A517N607-F1
#
_cell.length_a   1.000
_cell.length_b   1.000
_cell.length_c   1.000
_cell.angle_alpha   90.00
_cell.angle_beta   90.00
_cell.angle_gamma   90.00
#
_symmetry.space_group_name_H-M   'P 1'
#
loop_
_entity.id
_entity.type
_entity.pdbx_description
1 polymer ?
#
loop_
_entity_poly.entity_id
_entity_poly.type
_entity_poly.pdbx_seq_one_letter_code
_entity_poly.pdbx_strand_id
1 'polypeptide(L)'
;MNDAARNRDYGFIAIVMFVVAISIWLVLMPWVPAIASATMHRFHLRSSSFACWVTQFPIPTMYNFANQVEVTNIPPGFVDPILENPLGEISPATSGSRRYINHFPFRIITFVSSRYRNLKDGTDRWFTLNSSYRGQSIQTRIHADPDGDHKGGYVIVRLPDQAAR
;
A
#
# COMPACT_ATOMS: atom_id res chain seq x y z
N MET A 1 -44.26 4.08 39.53
CA MET A 1 -42.92 4.61 39.27
C MET A 1 -42.33 3.69 38.22
N ASN A 2 -42.46 4.06 36.95
CA ASN A 2 -42.15 3.13 35.86
C ASN A 2 -40.64 3.04 35.71
N ASP A 3 -40.09 1.88 36.07
CA ASP A 3 -38.75 1.48 35.69
C ASP A 3 -38.70 1.44 34.16
N ALA A 4 -38.30 2.55 33.56
CA ALA A 4 -37.90 2.59 32.17
C ALA A 4 -36.74 1.60 32.04
N ALA A 5 -37.05 0.40 31.56
CA ALA A 5 -36.06 -0.61 31.25
C ALA A 5 -34.96 0.07 30.43
N ARG A 6 -33.81 0.28 31.07
CA ARG A 6 -32.62 0.87 30.49
C ARG A 6 -32.17 -0.09 29.40
N ASN A 7 -32.73 0.06 28.20
CA ASN A 7 -32.38 -0.73 27.04
C ASN A 7 -30.87 -0.59 26.88
N ARG A 8 -30.16 -1.71 27.05
CA ARG A 8 -28.71 -1.73 26.86
C ARG A 8 -28.46 -1.31 25.42
N ASP A 9 -27.72 -0.22 25.25
CA ASP A 9 -27.31 0.24 23.94
C ASP A 9 -26.22 -0.69 23.40
N TYR A 10 -26.66 -1.78 22.76
CA TYR A 10 -25.77 -2.76 22.15
C TYR A 10 -24.93 -2.16 21.03
N GLY A 11 -25.43 -1.11 20.35
CA GLY A 11 -24.69 -0.39 19.33
C GLY A 11 -23.51 0.35 19.93
N PHE A 12 -23.74 1.11 21.00
CA PHE A 12 -22.67 1.77 21.75
C PHE A 12 -21.64 0.78 22.28
N ILE A 13 -22.08 -0.33 22.89
CA ILE A 13 -21.17 -1.38 23.38
C ILE A 13 -20.33 -1.95 22.23
N ALA A 14 -20.92 -2.23 21.08
CA ALA A 14 -20.20 -2.74 19.91
C ALA A 14 -19.13 -1.75 19.41
N ILE A 15 -19.47 -0.46 19.33
CA ILE A 15 -18.52 0.60 18.95
C ILE A 15 -17.36 0.67 19.96
N VAL A 16 -17.66 0.68 21.26
CA VAL A 16 -16.63 0.70 22.32
C VAL A 16 -15.72 -0.51 22.23
N MET A 17 -16.28 -1.72 22.09
CA MET A 17 -15.49 -2.95 21.92
C MET A 17 -14.60 -2.89 20.68
N PHE A 18 -15.10 -2.33 19.59
CA PHE A 18 -14.33 -2.16 18.36
C PHE A 18 -13.16 -1.18 18.55
N VAL A 19 -13.40 -0.03 19.20
CA VAL A 19 -12.35 0.94 19.55
C VAL A 19 -11.29 0.28 20.42
N VAL A 20 -11.67 -0.46 21.46
CA VAL A 20 -10.75 -1.19 22.33
C VAL A 20 -9.90 -2.19 21.53
N ALA A 21 -10.51 -2.96 20.63
CA ALA A 21 -9.80 -3.91 19.79
C ALA A 21 -8.76 -3.22 18.87
N ILE A 22 -9.11 -2.08 18.26
CA ILE A 22 -8.19 -1.29 17.42
C ILE A 22 -7.06 -0.70 18.27
N SER A 23 -7.37 -0.16 19.44
CA SER A 23 -6.37 0.37 20.37
C SER A 23 -5.38 -0.72 20.78
N ILE A 24 -5.86 -1.92 21.15
CA ILE A 24 -5.00 -3.07 21.44
C ILE A 24 -4.13 -3.42 20.23
N TRP A 25 -4.68 -3.44 19.02
CA TRP A 25 -3.91 -3.71 17.80
C TRP A 25 -2.80 -2.69 17.58
N LEU A 26 -3.10 -1.40 17.70
CA LEU A 26 -2.13 -0.30 17.55
C LEU A 26 -1.02 -0.35 18.59
N VAL A 27 -1.39 -0.65 19.84
CA VAL A 27 -0.44 -0.85 20.94
C VAL A 27 0.43 -2.06 20.61
N LEU A 28 -0.10 -3.20 20.20
CA LEU A 28 0.70 -4.40 19.93
C LEU A 28 1.58 -4.32 18.67
N MET A 29 1.23 -3.50 17.67
CA MET A 29 1.96 -3.35 16.40
C MET A 29 3.49 -3.20 16.53
N PRO A 30 4.04 -2.35 17.42
CA PRO A 30 5.49 -2.23 17.64
C PRO A 30 6.20 -3.46 18.20
N TRP A 31 5.49 -4.34 18.92
CA TRP A 31 6.08 -5.46 19.66
C TRP A 31 5.80 -6.82 19.02
N VAL A 32 4.73 -6.95 18.24
CA VAL A 32 4.30 -8.21 17.64
C VAL A 32 4.53 -8.18 16.12
N PRO A 33 5.54 -8.89 15.60
CA PRO A 33 5.88 -8.85 14.17
C PRO A 33 4.73 -9.27 13.26
N ALA A 34 3.91 -10.23 13.69
CA ALA A 34 2.75 -10.69 12.93
C ALA A 34 1.70 -9.58 12.71
N ILE A 35 1.50 -8.70 13.71
CA ILE A 35 0.55 -7.59 13.63
C ILE A 35 1.08 -6.51 12.69
N ALA A 36 2.37 -6.17 12.78
CA ALA A 36 3.03 -5.28 11.83
C ALA A 36 2.95 -5.82 10.39
N SER A 37 3.28 -7.09 10.19
CA SER A 37 3.21 -7.75 8.88
C SER A 37 1.78 -7.79 8.32
N ALA A 38 0.78 -8.15 9.12
CA ALA A 38 -0.63 -8.11 8.73
C ALA A 38 -1.07 -6.70 8.30
N THR A 39 -0.59 -5.68 9.02
CA THR A 39 -0.88 -4.28 8.70
C THR A 39 -0.19 -3.83 7.42
N MET A 40 1.06 -4.22 7.17
CA MET A 40 1.75 -3.93 5.91
C MET A 40 1.10 -4.65 4.72
N HIS A 41 0.68 -5.91 4.89
CA HIS A 41 -0.03 -6.66 3.84
C HIS A 41 -1.33 -5.97 3.41
N ARG A 42 -2.04 -5.31 4.32
CA ARG A 42 -3.23 -4.50 4.00
C ARG A 42 -2.90 -3.42 2.97
N PHE A 43 -1.78 -2.73 3.14
CA PHE A 43 -1.36 -1.62 2.27
C PHE A 43 -0.94 -2.08 0.87
N HIS A 44 -0.51 -3.33 0.77
CA HIS A 44 -0.08 -3.95 -0.47
C HIS A 44 -1.19 -4.78 -1.14
N LEU A 45 -2.42 -4.77 -0.59
CA LEU A 45 -3.52 -5.63 -1.01
C LEU A 45 -3.12 -7.12 -1.04
N ARG A 46 -2.29 -7.54 -0.08
CA ARG A 46 -1.71 -8.89 0.05
C ARG A 46 -2.29 -9.69 1.20
N SER A 47 -3.33 -9.18 1.87
CA SER A 47 -3.99 -9.88 2.96
C SER A 47 -4.67 -11.15 2.46
N SER A 48 -4.41 -12.28 3.11
CA SER A 48 -5.01 -13.59 2.79
C SER A 48 -6.45 -13.73 3.29
N SER A 49 -6.91 -12.84 4.17
CA SER A 49 -8.24 -12.87 4.77
C SER A 49 -8.93 -11.52 4.66
N PHE A 50 -10.13 -11.52 4.08
CA PHE A 50 -10.97 -10.33 3.97
C PHE A 50 -11.35 -9.78 5.35
N ALA A 51 -11.72 -10.64 6.30
CA ALA A 51 -12.09 -10.20 7.65
C ALA A 51 -10.92 -9.47 8.34
N CYS A 52 -9.72 -10.04 8.27
CA CYS A 52 -8.50 -9.41 8.79
C CYS A 52 -8.18 -8.09 8.09
N TRP A 53 -8.43 -8.01 6.77
CA TRP A 53 -8.25 -6.78 6.01
C TRP A 53 -9.24 -5.69 6.44
N VAL A 54 -10.52 -6.04 6.63
CA VAL A 54 -11.59 -5.12 7.00
C VAL A 54 -11.43 -4.58 8.43
N THR A 55 -11.09 -5.44 9.40
CA THR A 55 -10.95 -5.01 10.80
C THR A 55 -9.91 -3.91 10.98
N GLN A 56 -8.96 -3.83 10.04
CA GLN A 56 -7.92 -2.83 10.07
C GLN A 56 -8.36 -1.47 9.50
N PHE A 57 -9.48 -1.32 8.78
CA PHE A 57 -9.87 -0.05 8.13
C PHE A 57 -9.75 1.22 8.99
N PRO A 58 -10.13 1.19 10.28
CA PRO A 58 -10.02 2.36 11.15
C PRO A 58 -8.57 2.76 11.47
N ILE A 59 -7.60 1.89 11.23
CA ILE A 59 -6.18 2.15 11.47
C ILE A 59 -5.68 3.16 10.41
N PRO A 60 -5.28 4.38 10.83
CA PRO A 60 -4.87 5.43 9.91
C PRO A 60 -3.62 5.01 9.15
N THR A 61 -3.56 5.43 7.88
CA THR A 61 -2.58 4.87 6.94
C THR A 61 -1.24 5.59 6.94
N MET A 62 -1.21 6.79 7.50
CA MET A 62 -0.27 7.82 7.03
C MET A 62 1.03 7.91 7.83
N TYR A 63 1.13 7.28 9.02
CA TYR A 63 2.20 7.63 9.97
C TYR A 63 3.03 6.47 10.48
N ASN A 64 2.63 5.22 10.21
CA ASN A 64 3.37 4.09 10.76
C ASN A 64 4.45 3.58 9.81
N PHE A 65 4.30 3.75 8.50
CA PHE A 65 5.16 3.08 7.52
C PHE A 65 5.93 4.05 6.64
N ALA A 66 7.20 3.73 6.42
CA ALA A 66 8.02 4.37 5.40
C ALA A 66 7.63 3.79 4.03
N ASN A 67 6.54 4.32 3.47
CA ASN A 67 6.04 3.91 2.15
C ASN A 67 6.80 4.66 1.06
N GLN A 68 7.32 3.94 0.09
CA GLN A 68 8.01 4.45 -1.08
C GLN A 68 7.39 3.89 -2.35
N VAL A 69 7.35 4.70 -3.40
CA VAL A 69 6.99 4.27 -4.75
C VAL A 69 8.07 4.67 -5.73
N GLU A 70 8.32 3.76 -6.65
CA GLU A 70 9.14 3.96 -7.83
C GLU A 70 8.30 3.65 -9.05
N VAL A 71 8.39 4.48 -10.07
CA VAL A 71 7.65 4.31 -11.33
C VAL A 71 8.65 4.32 -12.47
N THR A 72 8.62 3.29 -13.29
CA THR A 72 9.50 3.12 -14.45
C THR A 72 8.70 2.80 -15.70
N ASN A 73 9.27 3.11 -16.86
CA ASN A 73 8.69 2.83 -18.18
C ASN A 73 9.34 1.61 -18.82
N ILE A 74 10.23 0.96 -18.06
CA ILE A 74 11.06 -0.13 -18.50
C ILE A 74 10.82 -1.29 -17.52
N PRO A 75 10.74 -2.54 -18.00
CA PRO A 75 10.63 -3.70 -17.13
C PRO A 75 11.75 -3.74 -16.09
N PRO A 76 11.46 -4.21 -14.86
CA PRO A 76 12.47 -4.34 -13.82
C PRO A 76 13.58 -5.31 -14.25
N GLY A 77 14.84 -4.87 -14.17
CA GLY A 77 16.02 -5.68 -14.50
C GLY A 77 16.44 -5.65 -15.97
N PHE A 78 15.84 -4.79 -16.80
CA PHE A 78 16.21 -4.65 -18.21
C PHE A 78 17.43 -3.75 -18.44
N VAL A 79 17.72 -2.82 -17.52
CA VAL A 79 18.91 -1.96 -17.55
C VAL A 79 19.73 -2.22 -16.29
N ASP A 80 21.05 -2.31 -16.44
CA ASP A 80 21.95 -2.43 -15.30
C ASP A 80 21.85 -1.17 -14.42
N PRO A 81 21.72 -1.29 -13.09
CA PRO A 81 21.64 -0.14 -12.18
C PRO A 81 22.81 0.84 -12.31
N ILE A 82 23.98 0.33 -12.73
CA ILE A 82 25.20 1.09 -12.98
C ILE A 82 25.07 1.98 -14.23
N LEU A 83 24.31 1.54 -15.24
CA LEU A 83 24.07 2.31 -16.46
C LEU A 83 22.95 3.34 -16.28
N GLU A 84 21.96 3.06 -15.42
CA GLU A 84 20.89 4.02 -15.11
C GLU A 84 21.35 5.17 -14.21
N ASN A 85 22.33 4.95 -13.33
CA ASN A 85 22.89 6.00 -12.47
C ASN A 85 24.41 5.88 -12.27
N PRO A 86 25.22 6.20 -13.30
CA PRO A 86 26.67 6.02 -13.27
C PRO A 86 27.41 6.91 -12.25
N LEU A 87 26.75 7.93 -11.69
CA LEU A 87 27.34 8.90 -10.76
C LEU A 87 26.60 9.02 -9.41
N GLY A 88 25.57 8.21 -9.15
CA GLY A 88 24.81 8.24 -7.89
C GLY A 88 24.04 9.54 -7.63
N GLU A 89 23.89 10.42 -8.63
CA GLU A 89 23.25 11.71 -8.45
C GLU A 89 21.72 11.58 -8.39
N ILE A 90 21.15 12.22 -7.37
CA ILE A 90 19.71 12.32 -7.13
C ILE A 90 19.15 13.39 -8.08
N SER A 91 18.98 13.05 -9.36
CA SER A 91 18.22 13.89 -10.28
C SER A 91 16.71 13.68 -10.05
N PRO A 92 15.92 14.74 -9.81
CA PRO A 92 14.50 14.60 -9.43
C PRO A 92 13.57 14.23 -10.61
N ALA A 93 14.10 14.09 -11.83
CA ALA A 93 13.33 13.95 -13.07
C ALA A 93 13.55 12.62 -13.81
N THR A 94 14.44 11.74 -13.35
CA THR A 94 14.68 10.43 -13.98
C THR A 94 13.69 9.38 -13.47
N SER A 95 13.09 8.66 -14.43
CA SER A 95 12.41 7.37 -14.20
C SER A 95 13.25 6.52 -13.25
N GLY A 96 12.66 5.99 -12.17
CA GLY A 96 13.38 5.17 -11.18
C GLY A 96 13.74 5.85 -9.84
N SER A 97 13.48 7.14 -9.63
CA SER A 97 13.66 7.73 -8.29
C SER A 97 12.57 7.25 -7.31
N ARG A 98 12.98 6.59 -6.21
CA ARG A 98 12.07 6.22 -5.11
C ARG A 98 11.58 7.48 -4.40
N ARG A 99 10.25 7.61 -4.28
CA ARG A 99 9.60 8.76 -3.63
C ARG A 99 8.78 8.31 -2.44
N TYR A 100 8.91 9.00 -1.31
CA TYR A 100 8.07 8.77 -0.16
C TYR A 100 6.62 9.20 -0.43
N ILE A 101 5.68 8.42 0.08
CA ILE A 101 4.25 8.72 0.00
C ILE A 101 3.61 8.57 1.38
N ASN A 102 2.80 9.57 1.74
CA ASN A 102 2.14 9.60 3.04
C ASN A 102 0.75 8.93 3.00
N HIS A 103 0.49 8.03 2.04
CA HIS A 103 -0.81 7.41 1.84
C HIS A 103 -0.67 5.97 1.33
N PHE A 104 -1.80 5.26 1.23
CA PHE A 104 -1.84 3.89 0.69
C PHE A 104 -1.14 3.78 -0.67
N PRO A 105 -0.09 2.95 -0.81
CA PRO A 105 0.71 2.83 -2.03
C PRO A 105 -0.10 2.66 -3.32
N PHE A 106 -1.15 1.83 -3.28
CA PHE A 106 -2.01 1.59 -4.45
C PHE A 106 -2.75 2.83 -4.97
N ARG A 107 -2.90 3.91 -4.18
CA ARG A 107 -3.53 5.15 -4.66
C ARG A 107 -2.73 5.82 -5.77
N ILE A 108 -1.44 5.52 -5.88
CA ILE A 108 -0.60 6.04 -6.96
C ILE A 108 -1.08 5.59 -8.35
N ILE A 109 -1.78 4.46 -8.41
CA ILE A 109 -2.35 3.85 -9.62
C ILE A 109 -3.85 4.18 -9.73
N THR A 110 -4.58 4.21 -8.61
CA THR A 110 -6.06 4.27 -8.63
C THR A 110 -6.66 5.68 -8.51
N PHE A 111 -5.97 6.66 -7.91
CA PHE A 111 -6.55 7.99 -7.65
C PHE A 111 -6.13 9.06 -8.67
N VAL A 112 -7.08 9.94 -9.00
CA VAL A 112 -7.08 10.86 -10.17
C VAL A 112 -5.76 11.56 -10.44
N SER A 113 -5.18 12.30 -9.49
CA SER A 113 -3.97 13.11 -9.76
C SER A 113 -2.74 12.27 -10.05
N SER A 114 -2.52 11.19 -9.28
CA SER A 114 -1.37 10.32 -9.46
C SER A 114 -1.55 9.37 -10.64
N ARG A 115 -2.76 8.83 -10.81
CA ARG A 115 -3.15 8.05 -11.98
C ARG A 115 -2.93 8.84 -13.26
N TYR A 116 -3.45 10.06 -13.34
CA TYR A 116 -3.26 10.92 -14.52
C TYR A 116 -1.77 11.20 -14.77
N ARG A 117 -1.00 11.54 -13.74
CA ARG A 117 0.44 11.81 -13.90
C ARG A 117 1.20 10.62 -14.48
N ASN A 118 0.87 9.40 -14.03
CA ASN A 118 1.64 8.21 -14.35
C ASN A 118 1.13 7.43 -15.56
N LEU A 119 -0.17 7.51 -15.87
CA LEU A 119 -0.87 6.63 -16.81
C LEU A 119 -1.65 7.38 -17.92
N LYS A 120 -1.53 8.71 -18.04
CA LYS A 120 -2.30 9.47 -19.05
C LYS A 120 -1.90 9.17 -20.50
N ASP A 121 -0.69 8.69 -20.71
CA ASP A 121 -0.07 8.53 -22.03
C ASP A 121 -0.37 7.17 -22.67
N GLY A 122 -1.02 6.25 -21.95
CA GLY A 122 -1.45 4.97 -22.50
C GLY A 122 -0.29 4.00 -22.74
N THR A 123 0.79 4.09 -21.95
CA THR A 123 1.98 3.25 -22.11
C THR A 123 2.14 2.30 -20.93
N ASP A 124 2.87 1.21 -21.14
CA ASP A 124 3.28 0.30 -20.07
C ASP A 124 4.01 1.04 -18.96
N ARG A 125 3.60 0.75 -17.72
CA ARG A 125 4.26 1.28 -16.53
C ARG A 125 4.49 0.19 -15.51
N TRP A 126 5.69 0.21 -14.93
CA TRP A 126 6.05 -0.65 -13.82
C TRP A 126 6.12 0.19 -12.54
N PHE A 127 5.48 -0.33 -11.49
CA PHE A 127 5.46 0.28 -10.17
C PHE A 127 6.13 -0.65 -9.18
N THR A 128 7.10 -0.12 -8.43
CA THR A 128 7.68 -0.81 -7.28
C THR A 128 7.24 -0.08 -6.02
N LEU A 129 6.39 -0.75 -5.24
CA LEU A 129 5.89 -0.27 -3.95
C LEU A 129 6.72 -0.92 -2.84
N ASN A 130 7.29 -0.11 -1.96
CA ASN A 130 8.00 -0.58 -0.78
C ASN A 130 7.36 0.02 0.46
N SER A 131 7.15 -0.79 1.49
CA SER A 131 6.77 -0.30 2.82
C SER A 131 7.72 -0.91 3.84
N SER A 132 8.22 -0.10 4.76
CA SER A 132 9.05 -0.59 5.87
C SER A 132 8.56 -0.12 7.24
N TYR A 133 8.75 -0.99 8.23
CA TYR A 133 8.38 -0.79 9.62
C TYR A 133 9.26 -1.61 10.56
N ARG A 134 9.98 -0.95 11.49
CA ARG A 134 10.75 -1.59 12.57
C ARG A 134 11.55 -2.83 12.11
N GLY A 135 12.33 -2.68 11.03
CA GLY A 135 13.17 -3.75 10.47
C GLY A 135 12.46 -4.73 9.55
N GLN A 136 11.14 -4.66 9.43
CA GLN A 136 10.38 -5.42 8.43
C GLN A 136 10.20 -4.58 7.17
N SER A 137 10.22 -5.23 6.02
CA SER A 137 9.91 -4.60 4.73
C SER A 137 9.05 -5.53 3.89
N ILE A 138 8.21 -4.91 3.06
CA ILE A 138 7.47 -5.61 2.03
C ILE A 138 7.61 -4.83 0.73
N GLN A 139 7.86 -5.58 -0.34
CA GLN A 139 7.86 -5.05 -1.70
C GLN A 139 6.67 -5.61 -2.46
N THR A 140 6.11 -4.81 -3.35
CA THR A 140 5.13 -5.28 -4.34
C THR A 140 5.42 -4.61 -5.65
N ARG A 141 5.59 -5.43 -6.69
CA ARG A 141 5.79 -4.96 -8.05
C ARG A 141 4.53 -5.18 -8.86
N ILE A 142 4.24 -4.20 -9.68
CA ILE A 142 3.00 -4.13 -10.44
C ILE A 142 3.37 -3.70 -11.85
N HIS A 143 2.76 -4.34 -12.83
CA HIS A 143 2.75 -3.90 -14.21
C HIS A 143 1.34 -3.38 -14.52
N ALA A 144 1.27 -2.15 -15.01
CA ALA A 144 0.07 -1.56 -15.56
C ALA A 144 0.18 -1.62 -17.09
N ASP A 145 -0.58 -2.54 -17.67
CA ASP A 145 -0.65 -2.79 -19.11
C ASP A 145 -1.85 -2.03 -19.69
N PRO A 146 -1.67 -1.15 -20.70
CA PRO A 146 -2.78 -0.47 -21.35
C PRO A 146 -3.83 -1.45 -21.89
N ASP A 147 -5.09 -1.23 -21.53
CA ASP A 147 -6.18 -2.07 -22.01
C ASP A 147 -6.57 -1.67 -23.45
N GLY A 148 -6.31 -2.57 -24.40
CA GLY A 148 -6.65 -2.36 -25.81
C GLY A 148 -8.15 -2.26 -26.09
N ASP A 149 -8.98 -2.84 -25.24
CA ASP A 149 -10.44 -2.86 -25.39
C ASP A 149 -11.10 -1.62 -24.75
N HIS A 150 -10.40 -0.94 -23.83
CA HIS A 150 -10.92 0.20 -23.08
C HIS A 150 -10.00 1.41 -23.16
N LYS A 151 -10.40 2.45 -23.90
CA LYS A 151 -9.60 3.69 -24.02
C LYS A 151 -9.30 4.32 -22.65
N GLY A 152 -8.02 4.36 -22.30
CA GLY A 152 -7.55 4.88 -21.00
C GLY A 152 -7.73 3.90 -19.83
N GLY A 153 -8.15 2.66 -20.11
CA GLY A 153 -8.15 1.53 -19.19
C GLY A 153 -6.76 0.91 -19.06
N TYR A 154 -6.55 0.19 -17.96
CA TYR A 154 -5.32 -0.53 -17.67
C TYR A 154 -5.63 -1.83 -16.97
N VAL A 155 -4.96 -2.90 -17.37
CA VAL A 155 -4.90 -4.17 -16.64
C VAL A 155 -3.76 -4.08 -15.63
N ILE A 156 -4.08 -4.28 -14.36
CA ILE A 156 -3.10 -4.17 -13.26
C ILE A 156 -2.70 -5.56 -12.81
N VAL A 157 -1.47 -5.96 -13.14
CA VAL A 157 -0.93 -7.28 -12.83
C VAL A 157 0.11 -7.17 -11.72
N ARG A 158 -0.09 -7.90 -10.62
CA ARG A 158 0.96 -8.05 -9.60
C ARG A 158 1.99 -9.05 -10.11
N LEU A 159 3.25 -8.62 -10.18
CA LEU A 159 4.36 -9.50 -10.53
C LEU A 159 4.70 -10.42 -9.35
N PRO A 160 5.17 -11.66 -9.60
CA PRO A 160 5.59 -12.55 -8.54
C PRO A 160 6.70 -11.93 -7.70
N ASP A 161 6.74 -12.31 -6.43
CA ASP A 161 7.88 -11.99 -5.57
C ASP A 161 9.11 -12.65 -6.21
N GLN A 162 10.15 -11.88 -6.51
CA GLN A 162 11.43 -12.52 -6.84
C GLN A 162 11.94 -13.08 -5.52
N ALA A 163 12.28 -14.37 -5.51
CA ALA A 163 13.06 -14.94 -4.42
C ALA A 163 14.28 -14.03 -4.22
N ALA A 164 14.48 -13.57 -2.98
CA ALA A 164 15.71 -12.87 -2.62
C ALA A 164 16.87 -13.77 -3.05
N ARG A 165 17.69 -13.30 -3.99
CA ARG A 165 18.99 -13.88 -4.25
C ARG A 165 19.96 -13.35 -3.20
#